data_AF-A0A9D4XJ26-F1
#
_entry.id   AF-A0A9D4XJ26-F1
#
_cell.length_a   1.000
_cell.length_b   1.000
_cell.length_c   1.000
_cell.angle_alpha   90.00
_cell.angle_beta   90.00
_cell.angle_gamma   90.00
#
_symmetry.space_group_name_H-M   'P 1'
#
loop_
_entity.id
_entity.type
_entity.pdbx_description
1 polymer ?
#
loop_
_entity_poly.entity_id
_entity_poly.type
_entity_poly.pdbx_seq_one_letter_code
_entity_poly.pdbx_strand_id
1 'polypeptide(L)'
;MTSFGSLKSAIFDKEERKQQYQAHIRGLNAYDRHKKFIKDYVSFYGKEEKPSTLKLPIKTDKDTLREGYRFIRSEEDDMDPSWEQRLVKRYYAKLFKEYCLADMSQYKSGKIGLRWRTEKEVMSGKGQFICGNKHCNEKDGLASYEVNFCYFEAGENKQALVKLVACDRCAEKLNYKRQKEKEQLEKRQQKQDRKR
;
A
#
# COMPACT_ATOMS: atom_id res chain seq x y z
N MET A 1 56.55 33.89 -21.16
CA MET A 1 56.28 34.56 -19.87
C MET A 1 54.79 34.77 -19.75
N THR A 2 54.12 34.09 -18.82
CA THR A 2 52.68 34.31 -18.57
C THR A 2 52.50 35.70 -17.97
N SER A 3 51.71 36.56 -18.63
CA SER A 3 51.48 37.92 -18.15
C SER A 3 50.68 37.89 -16.84
N PHE A 4 50.94 38.86 -15.95
CA PHE A 4 50.17 39.02 -14.70
C PHE A 4 48.65 39.11 -14.93
N GLY A 5 48.23 39.62 -16.10
CA GLY A 5 46.81 39.65 -16.50
C GLY A 5 46.24 38.24 -16.77
N SER A 6 47.00 37.37 -17.42
CA SER A 6 46.59 35.98 -17.69
C SER A 6 46.55 35.13 -16.42
N LEU A 7 47.43 35.41 -15.46
CA LEU A 7 47.38 34.78 -14.13
C LEU A 7 46.15 35.22 -13.34
N LYS A 8 45.82 36.53 -13.35
CA LYS A 8 44.62 37.05 -12.70
C LYS A 8 43.35 36.44 -13.30
N SER A 9 43.21 36.40 -14.62
CA SER A 9 42.03 35.81 -15.27
C SER A 9 41.88 34.32 -14.92
N ALA A 10 42.97 33.55 -14.93
CA ALA A 10 42.95 32.14 -14.54
C ALA A 10 42.55 31.90 -13.07
N ILE A 11 42.90 32.82 -12.16
CA ILE A 11 42.50 32.78 -10.75
C ILE A 11 41.00 33.08 -10.62
N PHE A 12 40.51 34.14 -11.28
CA PHE A 12 39.08 34.49 -11.28
C PHE A 12 38.22 33.37 -11.88
N ASP A 13 38.61 32.79 -13.01
CA ASP A 13 37.90 31.65 -13.63
C ASP A 13 37.86 30.41 -12.73
N LYS A 14 38.90 30.22 -11.90
CA LYS A 14 38.94 29.11 -10.93
C LYS A 14 37.99 29.37 -9.76
N GLU A 15 37.89 30.61 -9.31
CA GLU A 15 37.02 31.02 -8.22
C GLU A 15 35.54 31.00 -8.63
N GLU A 16 35.21 31.46 -9.85
CA GLU A 16 33.85 31.35 -10.40
C GLU A 16 33.40 29.91 -10.54
N ARG A 17 34.25 29.02 -11.07
CA ARG A 17 33.94 27.58 -11.16
C ARG A 17 33.69 26.95 -9.79
N LYS A 18 34.44 27.38 -8.76
CA LYS A 18 34.23 26.93 -7.38
C LYS A 18 32.87 27.39 -6.84
N GLN A 19 32.51 28.65 -7.08
CA GLN A 19 31.22 29.21 -6.67
C GLN A 19 30.05 28.54 -7.39
N GLN A 20 30.16 28.34 -8.70
CA GLN A 20 29.16 27.62 -9.51
C GLN A 20 28.98 26.18 -9.03
N TYR A 21 30.07 25.47 -8.74
CA TYR A 21 30.02 24.10 -8.21
C TYR A 21 29.34 24.05 -6.83
N GLN A 22 29.62 25.02 -5.96
CA GLN A 22 29.02 25.11 -4.62
C GLN A 22 27.53 25.46 -4.67
N ALA A 23 27.13 26.40 -5.54
CA ALA A 23 25.74 26.74 -5.79
C ALA A 23 24.97 25.52 -6.33
N HIS A 24 25.54 24.81 -7.30
CA HIS A 24 24.98 23.58 -7.84
C HIS A 24 24.83 22.49 -6.77
N ILE A 25 25.78 22.31 -5.85
CA ILE A 25 25.65 21.34 -4.75
C ILE A 25 24.53 21.70 -3.79
N ARG A 26 24.41 22.97 -3.44
CA ARG A 26 23.37 23.46 -2.51
C ARG A 26 21.96 23.30 -3.09
N GLY A 27 21.80 23.46 -4.41
CA GLY A 27 20.53 23.27 -5.10
C GLY A 27 20.07 21.81 -5.27
N LEU A 28 20.95 20.83 -5.05
CA LEU A 28 20.61 19.41 -5.18
C LEU A 28 19.97 18.84 -3.90
N ASN A 29 19.04 17.90 -4.10
CA ASN A 29 18.50 17.04 -3.05
C ASN A 29 19.63 16.20 -2.40
N ALA A 30 19.44 15.76 -1.15
CA ALA A 30 20.41 15.00 -0.38
C ALA A 30 20.91 13.75 -1.12
N TYR A 31 20.00 13.03 -1.79
CA TYR A 31 20.34 11.84 -2.60
C TYR A 31 21.21 12.19 -3.82
N ASP A 32 20.82 13.21 -4.58
CA ASP A 32 21.56 13.61 -5.78
C ASP A 32 22.94 14.16 -5.45
N ARG A 33 23.04 14.88 -4.32
CA ARG A 33 24.30 15.35 -3.75
C ARG A 33 25.22 14.20 -3.39
N HIS A 34 24.70 13.18 -2.70
CA HIS A 34 25.44 11.99 -2.35
C HIS A 34 25.95 11.25 -3.60
N LYS A 35 25.08 11.04 -4.60
CA LYS A 35 25.46 10.40 -5.86
C LYS A 35 26.55 11.15 -6.60
N LYS A 36 26.48 12.49 -6.61
CA LYS A 36 27.51 13.35 -7.20
C LYS A 36 28.85 13.19 -6.47
N PHE A 37 28.86 13.22 -5.13
CA PHE A 37 30.10 13.06 -4.36
C PHE A 37 30.73 11.68 -4.52
N ILE A 38 29.94 10.62 -4.56
CA ILE A 38 30.46 9.28 -4.87
C ILE A 38 31.07 9.25 -6.27
N LYS A 39 30.39 9.83 -7.26
CA LYS A 39 30.88 9.86 -8.65
C LYS A 39 32.19 10.65 -8.75
N ASP A 40 32.27 11.81 -8.11
CA ASP A 40 33.46 12.65 -8.09
C ASP A 40 34.62 11.90 -7.40
N TYR A 41 34.38 11.28 -6.23
CA TYR A 41 35.38 10.48 -5.52
C TYR A 41 35.95 9.35 -6.39
N VAL A 42 35.07 8.56 -7.02
CA VAL A 42 35.49 7.47 -7.92
C VAL A 42 36.25 8.03 -9.14
N SER A 43 35.85 9.18 -9.68
CA SER A 43 36.52 9.78 -10.83
C SER A 43 37.92 10.32 -10.53
N PHE A 44 38.15 10.87 -9.33
CA PHE A 44 39.42 11.49 -8.96
C PHE A 44 40.40 10.50 -8.32
N TYR A 45 39.90 9.50 -7.59
CA TYR A 45 40.73 8.59 -6.80
C TYR A 45 40.60 7.12 -7.22
N GLY A 46 39.61 6.75 -8.04
CA GLY A 46 39.43 5.40 -8.54
C GLY A 46 40.35 5.10 -9.72
N LYS A 47 41.50 4.46 -9.46
CA LYS A 47 42.39 3.93 -10.52
C LYS A 47 41.71 2.76 -11.25
N GLU A 48 41.47 2.94 -12.54
CA GLU A 48 41.27 2.00 -13.66
C GLU A 48 40.33 0.78 -13.57
N GLU A 49 39.83 0.35 -12.42
CA GLU A 49 38.76 -0.65 -12.41
C GLU A 49 37.43 0.06 -12.48
N LYS A 50 36.80 0.05 -13.67
CA LYS A 50 35.37 0.34 -13.79
C LYS A 50 34.67 -0.63 -12.85
N PRO A 51 34.14 -0.20 -11.68
CA PRO A 51 33.41 -1.12 -10.84
C PRO A 51 32.28 -1.63 -11.72
N SER A 52 32.23 -2.96 -11.87
CA SER A 52 31.11 -3.61 -12.52
C SER A 52 29.86 -2.93 -11.96
N THR A 53 29.08 -2.31 -12.83
CA THR A 53 27.89 -1.57 -12.44
C THR A 53 26.83 -2.61 -12.06
N LEU A 54 27.13 -3.40 -11.02
CA LEU A 54 26.18 -4.17 -10.25
C LEU A 54 25.35 -3.11 -9.55
N LYS A 55 24.35 -2.58 -10.28
CA LYS A 55 23.20 -1.94 -9.67
C LYS A 55 22.51 -3.06 -8.91
N LEU A 56 23.00 -3.35 -7.71
CA LEU A 56 22.22 -4.10 -6.74
C LEU A 56 20.87 -3.38 -6.69
N PRO A 57 19.75 -4.10 -6.81
CA PRO A 57 18.44 -3.48 -6.74
C PRO A 57 18.39 -2.68 -5.44
N ILE A 58 18.39 -1.35 -5.55
CA ILE A 58 18.28 -0.49 -4.38
C ILE A 58 16.87 -0.73 -3.88
N LYS A 59 16.74 -1.39 -2.74
CA LYS A 59 15.46 -1.56 -2.08
C LYS A 59 14.96 -0.18 -1.68
N THR A 60 13.88 0.25 -2.32
CA THR A 60 13.20 1.50 -1.93
C THR A 60 12.37 1.22 -0.69
N ASP A 61 12.12 2.23 0.16
CA ASP A 61 11.17 2.15 1.27
C ASP A 61 9.81 1.59 0.84
N LYS A 62 9.36 1.93 -0.37
CA LYS A 62 8.13 1.39 -0.97
C LYS A 62 8.20 -0.11 -1.24
N ASP A 63 9.35 -0.61 -1.67
CA ASP A 63 9.58 -2.03 -1.93
C ASP A 63 9.62 -2.79 -0.61
N THR A 64 10.31 -2.24 0.39
CA THR A 64 10.30 -2.73 1.78
C THR A 64 8.89 -2.82 2.35
N LEU A 65 8.07 -1.78 2.15
CA LEU A 65 6.67 -1.78 2.57
C LEU A 65 5.85 -2.85 1.85
N ARG A 66 6.08 -3.05 0.54
CA ARG A 66 5.38 -4.06 -0.25
C ARG A 66 5.76 -5.48 0.17
N GLU A 67 7.04 -5.73 0.44
CA GLU A 67 7.57 -7.02 0.90
C GLU A 67 7.05 -7.36 2.30
N GLY A 68 7.06 -6.39 3.22
CA GLY A 68 6.70 -6.61 4.62
C GLY A 68 5.21 -6.43 4.95
N TYR A 69 4.38 -5.95 4.02
CA TYR A 69 2.96 -5.72 4.30
C TYR A 69 2.23 -7.04 4.49
N ARG A 70 1.59 -7.18 5.65
CA ARG A 70 0.63 -8.24 5.94
C ARG A 70 -0.77 -7.66 6.13
N PHE A 71 -1.78 -8.42 5.71
CA PHE A 71 -3.18 -8.02 5.81
C PHE A 71 -3.55 -7.73 7.26
N ILE A 72 -3.26 -8.69 8.14
CA ILE A 72 -3.32 -8.61 9.61
C ILE A 72 -1.92 -8.98 10.13
N ARG A 73 -1.35 -8.13 10.99
CA ARG A 73 -0.06 -8.43 11.66
C ARG A 73 -0.32 -9.31 12.89
N SER A 74 0.42 -10.41 13.04
CA SER A 74 0.43 -11.18 14.29
C SER A 74 1.45 -10.58 15.28
N GLU A 75 1.39 -10.98 16.54
CA GLU A 75 2.36 -10.57 17.56
C GLU A 75 3.78 -11.06 17.22
N GLU A 76 3.91 -12.19 16.52
CA GLU A 76 5.22 -12.72 16.08
C GLU A 76 5.90 -11.80 15.07
N ASP A 77 5.13 -11.15 14.19
CA ASP A 77 5.65 -10.20 13.19
C ASP A 77 6.16 -8.89 13.79
N ASP A 78 5.79 -8.63 15.05
CA ASP A 78 6.14 -7.44 15.80
C ASP A 78 7.37 -7.64 16.70
N MET A 79 7.89 -8.88 16.80
CA MET A 79 9.04 -9.23 17.63
C MET A 79 10.39 -8.89 17.00
N ASP A 80 10.46 -8.79 15.67
CA ASP A 80 11.73 -8.58 14.99
C ASP A 80 12.18 -7.10 15.01
N PRO A 81 13.45 -6.81 15.34
CA PRO A 81 13.95 -5.45 15.52
C PRO A 81 14.40 -4.75 14.23
N SER A 82 14.19 -5.35 13.05
CA SER A 82 14.74 -4.80 11.80
C SER A 82 14.16 -3.43 11.46
N TRP A 83 14.97 -2.56 10.84
CA TRP A 83 14.51 -1.22 10.48
C TRP A 83 13.30 -1.28 9.52
N GLU A 84 13.31 -2.25 8.60
CA GLU A 84 12.24 -2.51 7.63
C GLU A 84 10.91 -2.78 8.34
N GLN A 85 10.90 -3.67 9.33
CA GLN A 85 9.69 -4.03 10.06
C GLN A 85 9.21 -2.87 10.93
N ARG A 86 10.12 -2.07 11.50
CA ARG A 86 9.76 -0.83 12.20
C ARG A 86 9.08 0.17 11.26
N LEU A 87 9.56 0.31 10.02
CA LEU A 87 8.92 1.15 9.01
C LEU A 87 7.51 0.63 8.67
N VAL A 88 7.39 -0.67 8.40
CA VAL A 88 6.09 -1.31 8.09
C VAL A 88 5.13 -1.18 9.27
N LYS A 89 5.59 -1.33 10.52
CA LYS A 89 4.76 -1.22 11.72
C LYS A 89 4.20 0.18 11.89
N ARG A 90 5.04 1.20 11.72
CA ARG A 90 4.61 2.61 11.72
C ARG A 90 3.60 2.89 10.62
N TYR A 91 3.83 2.36 9.41
CA TYR A 91 2.90 2.50 8.31
C TYR A 91 1.56 1.81 8.60
N TYR A 92 1.58 0.59 9.13
CA TYR A 92 0.38 -0.16 9.50
C TYR A 92 -0.46 0.58 10.54
N ALA A 93 0.17 1.13 11.59
CA ALA A 93 -0.52 1.90 12.62
C ALA A 93 -1.20 3.18 12.10
N LYS A 94 -0.72 3.73 10.97
CA LYS A 94 -1.34 4.88 10.30
C LYS A 94 -2.59 4.50 9.49
N LEU A 95 -2.77 3.22 9.14
CA LEU A 95 -3.89 2.77 8.32
C LEU A 95 -5.17 2.57 9.15
N PHE A 96 -6.27 3.16 8.70
CA PHE A 96 -7.59 2.95 9.30
C PHE A 96 -8.25 1.67 8.75
N LYS A 97 -8.06 0.55 9.46
CA LYS A 97 -8.53 -0.79 9.06
C LYS A 97 -9.76 -1.31 9.84
N GLU A 98 -10.63 -0.42 10.28
CA GLU A 98 -11.83 -0.85 11.02
C GLU A 98 -12.92 -1.40 10.10
N TYR A 99 -13.25 -0.66 9.04
CA TYR A 99 -14.31 -1.01 8.09
C TYR A 99 -13.74 -1.32 6.70
N CYS A 100 -14.24 -2.38 6.08
CA CYS A 100 -13.96 -2.76 4.71
C CYS A 100 -15.03 -2.26 3.74
N LEU A 101 -14.70 -2.27 2.44
CA LEU A 101 -15.65 -2.04 1.36
C LEU A 101 -15.91 -3.35 0.62
N ALA A 102 -17.15 -3.51 0.18
CA ALA A 102 -17.57 -4.63 -0.65
C ALA A 102 -17.82 -4.20 -2.09
N ASP A 103 -17.41 -5.04 -3.02
CA ASP A 103 -17.93 -5.06 -4.38
C ASP A 103 -18.95 -6.20 -4.49
N MET A 104 -20.22 -5.82 -4.54
CA MET A 104 -21.34 -6.74 -4.64
C MET A 104 -21.81 -6.93 -6.08
N SER A 105 -21.08 -6.50 -7.10
CA SER A 105 -21.54 -6.56 -8.50
C SER A 105 -21.87 -7.98 -8.97
N GLN A 106 -21.17 -8.99 -8.44
CA GLN A 106 -21.35 -10.41 -8.76
C GLN A 106 -22.08 -11.20 -7.64
N TYR A 107 -22.88 -10.53 -6.80
CA TYR A 107 -23.56 -11.19 -5.68
C TYR A 107 -24.45 -12.38 -6.09
N LYS A 108 -25.02 -12.35 -7.30
CA LYS A 108 -25.86 -13.43 -7.84
C LYS A 108 -25.08 -14.75 -8.04
N SER A 109 -23.79 -14.68 -8.34
CA SER A 109 -22.91 -15.86 -8.41
C SER A 109 -22.31 -16.23 -7.06
N GLY A 110 -22.67 -15.51 -5.98
CA GLY A 110 -22.14 -15.71 -4.64
C GLY A 110 -20.73 -15.17 -4.45
N LYS A 111 -20.21 -14.38 -5.39
CA LYS A 111 -18.88 -13.79 -5.33
C LYS A 111 -18.99 -12.34 -4.84
N ILE A 112 -18.34 -12.06 -3.71
CA ILE A 112 -18.26 -10.72 -3.13
C ILE A 112 -16.78 -10.40 -2.96
N GLY A 113 -16.34 -9.28 -3.54
CA GLY A 113 -14.98 -8.79 -3.37
C GLY A 113 -14.92 -7.89 -2.15
N LEU A 114 -13.93 -8.10 -1.27
CA LEU A 114 -13.70 -7.24 -0.11
C LEU A 114 -12.34 -6.58 -0.23
N ARG A 115 -12.25 -5.32 0.22
CA ARG A 115 -10.97 -4.61 0.33
C ARG A 115 -11.00 -3.56 1.44
N TRP A 116 -9.82 -3.16 1.90
CA TRP A 116 -9.68 -2.00 2.77
C TRP A 116 -9.97 -0.68 2.03
N ARG A 117 -10.34 0.32 2.81
CA ARG A 117 -10.60 1.69 2.34
C ARG A 117 -9.30 2.40 1.96
N THR A 118 -9.40 3.26 0.96
CA THR A 118 -8.33 4.21 0.62
C THR A 118 -8.46 5.49 1.43
N GLU A 119 -7.40 6.28 1.55
CA GLU A 119 -7.40 7.55 2.30
C GLU A 119 -8.56 8.47 1.89
N LYS A 120 -8.79 8.65 0.58
CA LYS A 120 -9.89 9.46 0.05
C LYS A 120 -11.27 8.97 0.50
N GLU A 121 -11.44 7.65 0.62
CA GLU A 121 -12.70 7.02 1.05
C GLU A 121 -12.90 7.11 2.56
N VAL A 122 -11.82 7.05 3.33
CA VAL A 122 -11.87 7.28 4.78
C VAL A 122 -12.26 8.73 5.05
N MET A 123 -11.65 9.70 4.35
CA MET A 123 -12.00 11.12 4.48
C MET A 123 -13.45 11.41 4.05
N SER A 124 -13.97 10.71 3.04
CA SER A 124 -15.36 10.86 2.62
C SER A 124 -16.38 10.12 3.51
N GLY A 125 -15.92 9.31 4.46
CA GLY A 125 -16.79 8.54 5.35
C GLY A 125 -17.42 7.30 4.71
N LYS A 126 -16.92 6.84 3.56
CA LYS A 126 -17.46 5.65 2.87
C LYS A 126 -17.23 4.39 3.71
N GLY A 127 -18.24 3.55 3.83
CA GLY A 127 -18.21 2.34 4.66
C GLY A 127 -18.35 2.58 6.17
N GLN A 128 -18.63 3.82 6.60
CA GLN A 128 -18.95 4.15 7.99
C GLN A 128 -20.25 4.97 8.06
N PHE A 129 -20.29 6.11 7.38
CA PHE A 129 -21.49 6.98 7.27
C PHE A 129 -22.23 6.83 5.95
N ILE A 130 -21.64 6.09 5.01
CA ILE A 130 -22.22 5.76 3.70
C ILE A 130 -22.06 4.26 3.53
N CYS A 131 -23.00 3.61 2.84
CA CYS A 131 -22.96 2.20 2.51
C CYS A 131 -21.58 1.78 1.96
N GLY A 132 -21.04 0.67 2.48
CA GLY A 132 -19.73 0.12 2.12
C GLY A 132 -19.70 -0.59 0.77
N ASN A 133 -20.82 -0.66 0.04
CA ASN A 133 -20.81 -1.16 -1.33
C ASN A 133 -20.21 -0.12 -2.28
N LYS A 134 -19.24 -0.52 -3.10
CA LYS A 134 -18.55 0.35 -4.07
C LYS A 134 -19.52 1.14 -4.95
N HIS A 135 -20.61 0.51 -5.38
CA HIS A 135 -21.61 1.06 -6.29
C HIS A 135 -22.86 1.64 -5.59
N CYS A 136 -22.83 1.82 -4.28
CA CYS A 136 -23.93 2.40 -3.51
C CYS A 136 -23.46 3.63 -2.75
N ASN A 137 -24.32 4.65 -2.65
CA ASN A 137 -24.06 5.89 -1.91
C ASN A 137 -25.18 6.20 -0.89
N GLU A 138 -25.95 5.18 -0.51
CA GLU A 138 -27.02 5.31 0.49
C GLU A 138 -26.44 5.65 1.87
N LYS A 139 -27.11 6.54 2.60
CA LYS A 139 -26.71 6.99 3.94
C LYS A 139 -27.66 6.52 5.03
N ASP A 140 -28.89 6.19 4.66
CA ASP A 140 -29.92 5.77 5.61
C ASP A 140 -29.97 4.25 5.74
N GLY A 141 -30.43 3.76 6.90
CA GLY A 141 -30.59 2.33 7.16
C GLY A 141 -29.27 1.54 7.16
N LEU A 142 -28.19 2.13 7.68
CA LEU A 142 -26.88 1.50 7.72
C LEU A 142 -26.76 0.55 8.93
N ALA A 143 -26.38 -0.70 8.67
CA ALA A 143 -26.08 -1.68 9.70
C ALA A 143 -24.66 -2.24 9.52
N SER A 144 -24.02 -2.58 10.64
CA SER A 144 -22.71 -3.23 10.67
C SER A 144 -22.86 -4.75 10.61
N TYR A 145 -22.14 -5.37 9.69
CA TYR A 145 -22.08 -6.81 9.47
C TYR A 145 -20.65 -7.29 9.63
N GLU A 146 -20.49 -8.46 10.24
CA GLU A 146 -19.21 -9.17 10.27
C GLU A 146 -19.22 -10.23 9.17
N VAL A 147 -18.24 -10.12 8.26
CA VAL A 147 -18.14 -10.99 7.09
C VAL A 147 -16.84 -11.76 7.16
N ASN A 148 -16.90 -13.05 6.88
CA ASN A 148 -15.69 -13.86 6.76
C ASN A 148 -14.94 -13.52 5.47
N PHE A 149 -13.69 -13.10 5.61
CA PHE A 149 -12.79 -12.81 4.52
C PHE A 149 -11.70 -13.87 4.45
N CYS A 150 -11.76 -14.70 3.42
CA CYS A 150 -10.73 -15.69 3.11
C CYS A 150 -9.73 -15.09 2.13
N TYR A 151 -8.44 -15.16 2.46
CA TYR A 151 -7.36 -14.65 1.61
C TYR A 151 -6.13 -15.55 1.66
N PHE A 152 -5.33 -15.50 0.59
CA PHE A 152 -4.08 -16.25 0.50
C PHE A 152 -2.90 -15.29 0.71
N GLU A 153 -2.07 -15.58 1.71
CA GLU A 153 -0.92 -14.75 2.06
C GLU A 153 0.21 -15.64 2.54
N ALA A 154 1.44 -15.37 2.08
CA ALA A 154 2.66 -16.12 2.47
C ALA A 154 2.59 -17.64 2.27
N GLY A 155 1.83 -18.13 1.27
CA GLY A 155 1.70 -19.56 1.00
C GLY A 155 0.58 -20.27 1.76
N GLU A 156 -0.14 -19.55 2.62
CA GLU A 156 -1.19 -20.11 3.47
C GLU A 156 -2.56 -19.47 3.20
N ASN A 157 -3.62 -20.26 3.36
CA ASN A 157 -5.00 -19.76 3.35
C ASN A 157 -5.37 -19.27 4.74
N LYS A 158 -5.58 -17.97 4.88
CA LYS A 158 -5.99 -17.32 6.13
C LYS A 158 -7.45 -16.88 6.04
N GLN A 159 -8.09 -16.79 7.20
CA GLN A 159 -9.46 -16.32 7.34
C GLN A 159 -9.51 -15.25 8.44
N ALA A 160 -10.29 -14.20 8.20
CA ALA A 160 -10.49 -13.15 9.18
C ALA A 160 -11.90 -12.60 9.10
N LEU A 161 -12.50 -12.30 10.26
CA LEU A 161 -13.76 -11.57 10.33
C LEU A 161 -13.46 -10.08 10.13
N VAL A 162 -14.07 -9.49 9.10
CA VAL A 162 -13.96 -8.06 8.80
C VAL A 162 -15.31 -7.38 8.96
N LYS A 163 -15.29 -6.14 9.46
CA LYS A 163 -16.51 -5.35 9.64
C LYS A 163 -16.86 -4.61 8.35
N LEU A 164 -18.10 -4.74 7.91
CA LEU A 164 -18.67 -4.09 6.74
C LEU A 164 -19.93 -3.32 7.16
N VAL A 165 -20.05 -2.06 6.78
CA VAL A 165 -21.32 -1.33 6.90
C VAL A 165 -22.08 -1.41 5.58
N ALA A 166 -23.35 -1.80 5.62
CA ALA A 166 -24.20 -1.87 4.44
C ALA A 166 -25.62 -1.37 4.75
N CYS A 167 -26.27 -0.78 3.74
CA CYS A 167 -27.70 -0.48 3.80
C CYS A 167 -28.53 -1.75 3.63
N ASP A 168 -29.81 -1.71 4.01
CA ASP A 168 -30.74 -2.86 3.91
C ASP A 168 -30.73 -3.54 2.52
N ARG A 169 -30.78 -2.74 1.44
CA ARG A 169 -30.71 -3.24 0.06
C ARG A 169 -29.41 -3.99 -0.25
N CYS A 170 -28.29 -3.57 0.34
CA CYS A 170 -27.01 -4.23 0.16
C CYS A 170 -26.82 -5.39 1.13
N ALA A 171 -27.46 -5.37 2.30
CA ALA A 171 -27.50 -6.49 3.24
C ALA A 171 -28.24 -7.70 2.65
N GLU A 172 -29.32 -7.47 1.89
CA GLU A 172 -29.97 -8.54 1.11
C GLU A 172 -29.04 -9.16 0.08
N LYS A 173 -28.25 -8.33 -0.64
CA LYS A 173 -27.26 -8.82 -1.61
C LYS A 173 -26.16 -9.64 -0.93
N LEU A 174 -25.71 -9.21 0.24
CA LEU A 174 -24.71 -9.91 1.05
C LEU A 174 -25.19 -11.31 1.44
N ASN A 175 -26.47 -11.43 1.83
CA ASN A 175 -27.07 -12.69 2.28
C ASN A 175 -27.79 -13.49 1.18
N TYR A 176 -27.78 -13.01 -0.06
CA TYR A 176 -28.56 -13.55 -1.18
C TYR A 176 -28.39 -15.06 -1.35
N LYS A 177 -27.14 -15.55 -1.35
CA LYS A 177 -26.84 -16.97 -1.54
C LYS A 177 -27.34 -17.82 -0.37
N ARG A 178 -27.09 -17.37 0.87
CA ARG A 178 -27.54 -18.06 2.10
C ARG A 178 -29.06 -18.15 2.17
N GLN A 179 -29.77 -17.08 1.78
CA GLN A 179 -31.24 -17.09 1.69
C GLN A 179 -31.73 -18.07 0.63
N LYS A 180 -31.12 -18.09 -0.56
CA LYS A 180 -31.48 -19.03 -1.64
C LYS A 180 -31.25 -20.50 -1.25
N GLU A 181 -30.16 -20.80 -0.56
CA GLU A 181 -29.87 -22.15 -0.06
C GLU A 181 -30.92 -22.58 0.99
N LYS A 182 -31.30 -21.68 1.89
CA LYS A 182 -32.36 -21.92 2.88
C LYS A 182 -33.72 -22.20 2.23
N GLU A 183 -34.14 -21.37 1.26
CA GLU A 183 -35.39 -21.59 0.51
C GLU A 183 -35.41 -22.96 -0.22
N GLN A 184 -34.26 -23.37 -0.77
CA GLN A 184 -34.16 -24.67 -1.45
C GLN A 184 -34.26 -25.83 -0.46
N LEU A 185 -33.67 -25.70 0.73
CA LEU A 185 -33.75 -26.70 1.79
C LEU A 185 -35.19 -26.87 2.29
N GLU A 186 -35.88 -25.76 2.57
CA GLU A 186 -37.29 -25.76 3.00
C GLU A 186 -38.20 -26.42 1.95
N LYS A 187 -37.98 -26.11 0.66
CA LYS A 187 -38.72 -26.77 -0.44
C LYS A 187 -38.45 -28.27 -0.52
N ARG A 188 -37.23 -28.73 -0.18
CA ARG A 188 -36.90 -30.16 -0.14
C ARG A 188 -37.57 -30.86 1.05
N GLN A 189 -37.59 -30.22 2.22
CA GLN A 189 -38.25 -30.74 3.43
C GLN A 189 -39.76 -30.84 3.21
N GLN A 190 -40.43 -29.79 2.73
CA GLN A 190 -41.87 -29.83 2.42
C GLN A 190 -42.24 -30.93 1.41
N LYS A 191 -41.36 -31.24 0.45
CA LYS A 191 -41.55 -32.35 -0.49
C LYS A 191 -41.36 -33.72 0.16
N GLN A 192 -40.51 -33.84 1.18
CA GLN A 192 -40.34 -35.08 1.94
C GLN A 192 -41.51 -35.30 2.89
N ASP A 193 -41.97 -34.24 3.57
CA ASP A 193 -43.12 -34.31 4.48
C ASP A 193 -44.43 -34.65 3.74
N ARG A 194 -44.61 -34.14 2.52
CA ARG A 194 -45.73 -34.53 1.64
C ARG A 194 -45.69 -35.97 1.12
N LYS A 195 -44.53 -36.63 1.22
CA LYS A 195 -44.34 -38.02 0.76
C LYS A 195 -44.42 -39.04 1.91
N ARG A 196 -44.39 -38.58 3.16
CA ARG A 196 -44.67 -39.38 4.35
C ARG A 196 -46.17 -39.38 4.62
#